data_AF-A0A841D543-F1
#
_entry.id   AF-A0A841D543-F1
#
_cell.length_a   1.000
_cell.length_b   1.000
_cell.length_c   1.000
_cell.angle_alpha   90.00
_cell.angle_beta   90.00
_cell.angle_gamma   90.00
#
_symmetry.space_group_name_H-M   'P 1'
#
loop_
_entity.id
_entity.type
_entity.pdbx_description
1 polymer ?
#
loop_
_entity_poly.entity_id
_entity_poly.type
_entity_poly.pdbx_seq_one_letter_code
_entity_poly.pdbx_strand_id
1 'polypeptide(L)' 'MRNDSAPACRQAPAVDQGQPAPAVAVGGRGAADAVAPNTAPDGEDNPEGRARNRRVEIGFSG' A
#
# COMPACT_ATOMS: atom_id res chain seq x y z
N MET A 1 -6.56 14.03 -10.48
CA MET A 1 -6.47 12.55 -10.44
C MET A 1 -7.09 12.10 -9.12
N ARG A 2 -8.26 11.43 -9.17
CA ARG A 2 -8.86 10.79 -7.98
C ARG A 2 -8.13 9.46 -7.78
N ASN A 3 -7.39 9.33 -6.69
CA ASN A 3 -6.56 8.15 -6.41
C ASN A 3 -7.42 7.11 -5.66
N ASP A 4 -8.38 6.50 -6.36
CA ASP A 4 -9.35 5.57 -5.77
C ASP A 4 -8.82 4.12 -5.70
N SER A 5 -7.51 3.90 -5.59
CA SER A 5 -6.90 2.55 -5.59
C SER A 5 -7.13 1.74 -4.29
N ALA A 6 -8.04 2.16 -3.41
CA ALA A 6 -8.33 1.49 -2.14
C ALA A 6 -9.03 0.10 -2.19
N PRO A 7 -9.77 -0.33 -3.24
CA PRO A 7 -10.60 -1.54 -3.09
C PRO A 7 -9.80 -2.86 -3.06
N ALA A 8 -8.56 -2.90 -3.55
CA ALA A 8 -7.82 -4.16 -3.70
C ALA A 8 -7.29 -4.75 -2.38
N CYS A 9 -6.96 -3.92 -1.37
CA CYS A 9 -6.49 -4.39 -0.06
C CYS A 9 -7.61 -4.83 0.89
N ARG A 10 -8.89 -4.71 0.48
CA ARG A 10 -10.03 -4.89 1.38
C ARG A 10 -10.36 -6.36 1.68
N GLN A 11 -9.54 -7.32 1.27
CA GLN A 11 -9.71 -8.73 1.62
C GLN A 11 -8.44 -9.34 2.21
N ALA A 12 -8.44 -9.47 3.54
CA ALA A 12 -7.82 -10.58 4.25
C ALA A 12 -8.96 -11.40 4.90
N PRO A 13 -9.09 -12.72 4.60
CA PRO A 13 -10.11 -13.56 5.20
C PRO A 13 -9.80 -13.87 6.68
N ALA A 14 -10.88 -14.03 7.46
CA ALA A 14 -10.89 -14.24 8.90
C ALA A 14 -10.07 -15.47 9.32
N VAL A 15 -9.14 -15.29 10.26
CA VAL A 15 -8.75 -16.37 11.15
C VAL A 15 -9.90 -16.58 12.13
N ASP A 16 -10.62 -17.69 12.00
CA ASP A 16 -11.70 -18.04 12.94
C ASP A 16 -11.06 -18.45 14.28
N GLN A 17 -10.83 -17.46 15.14
CA GLN A 17 -10.37 -17.62 16.52
C GLN A 17 -11.52 -17.36 17.51
N GLY A 18 -12.77 -17.21 17.03
CA GLY A 18 -13.92 -16.84 17.87
C GLY A 18 -13.88 -15.40 18.43
N GLN A 19 -12.93 -14.56 18.01
CA GLN A 19 -12.91 -13.12 18.34
C GLN A 19 -13.45 -12.25 17.19
N PRO A 20 -14.17 -11.15 17.51
CA PRO A 20 -14.55 -10.17 16.50
C PRO A 20 -13.30 -9.58 15.86
N ALA A 21 -13.30 -9.47 14.53
CA ALA A 21 -12.20 -8.87 13.80
C ALA A 21 -11.98 -7.41 14.26
N PRO A 22 -10.73 -6.95 14.38
CA PRO A 22 -10.46 -5.55 14.71
C PRO A 22 -11.03 -4.65 13.61
N ALA A 23 -11.40 -3.42 13.98
CA ALA A 23 -11.73 -2.40 13.00
C ALA A 23 -10.46 -2.04 12.20
N VAL A 24 -10.53 -2.15 10.87
CA VAL A 24 -9.40 -1.85 9.98
C VAL A 24 -9.81 -0.74 9.00
N ALA A 25 -8.97 0.30 8.90
CA ALA A 25 -9.05 1.29 7.84
C ALA A 25 -8.03 0.96 6.75
N VAL A 26 -8.43 1.06 5.48
CA VAL A 26 -7.61 0.73 4.32
C VAL A 26 -7.57 1.91 3.37
N GLY A 27 -6.37 2.31 2.93
CA GLY A 27 -6.16 3.37 1.95
C GLY A 27 -5.01 3.06 0.99
N GLY A 28 -5.12 3.51 -0.26
CA GLY A 28 -4.07 3.41 -1.27
C GLY A 28 -3.39 4.75 -1.49
N ARG A 29 -2.06 4.81 -1.40
CA ARG A 29 -1.28 6.04 -1.66
C ARG A 29 -0.76 6.15 -3.10
N GLY A 30 -0.82 5.08 -3.89
CA GLY A 30 -0.28 5.08 -5.26
C GLY A 30 1.17 5.58 -5.30
N ALA A 31 1.49 6.46 -6.24
CA ALA A 31 2.81 7.07 -6.37
C ALA A 31 3.00 8.34 -5.52
N ALA A 32 2.00 8.77 -4.73
CA ALA A 32 2.05 10.03 -3.98
C ALA A 32 3.02 10.00 -2.79
N ASP A 33 3.43 8.80 -2.35
CA ASP A 33 4.32 8.60 -1.20
C ASP A 33 5.36 7.51 -1.48
N ALA A 34 6.22 7.82 -2.44
CA ALA A 34 7.28 6.96 -2.91
C ALA A 34 8.48 6.99 -1.94
N VAL A 35 8.95 5.82 -1.52
CA VAL A 35 10.16 5.67 -0.68
C VAL A 35 11.42 5.76 -1.51
N ALA A 36 11.34 5.50 -2.81
CA ALA A 36 12.43 5.70 -3.76
C ALA A 36 11.90 6.24 -5.10
N PRO A 37 12.73 6.92 -5.93
CA PRO A 37 12.31 7.35 -7.27
C PRO A 37 11.88 6.16 -8.14
N ASN A 38 10.76 6.28 -8.87
CA ASN A 38 10.36 5.28 -9.88
C ASN A 38 11.11 5.45 -11.20
N THR A 39 11.79 6.58 -11.41
CA THR A 39 12.59 6.88 -12.60
C THR A 39 14.01 7.27 -12.22
N ALA A 40 14.94 7.02 -13.13
CA ALA A 40 16.32 7.49 -13.05
C ALA A 40 16.41 8.98 -13.46
N PRO A 41 17.56 9.66 -13.23
CA PRO A 41 17.72 11.08 -13.57
C PRO A 41 17.54 11.43 -15.05
N ASP A 42 17.76 10.46 -15.95
CA ASP A 42 17.52 10.55 -17.39
C ASP A 42 16.05 10.30 -17.79
N GLY A 43 15.20 9.98 -16.82
CA GLY A 43 13.78 9.73 -17.01
C GLY A 43 13.41 8.28 -17.31
N GLU A 44 14.41 7.40 -17.48
CA GLU A 44 14.17 5.97 -17.70
C GLU A 44 13.61 5.28 -16.45
N ASP A 45 13.03 4.10 -16.66
CA ASP A 45 12.50 3.30 -15.58
C ASP A 45 13.57 2.95 -14.54
N ASN A 46 13.22 3.00 -13.25
CA ASN A 46 14.07 2.57 -12.14
C ASN A 46 13.42 1.35 -11.45
N PRO A 47 13.74 0.11 -11.91
CA PRO A 47 13.15 -1.11 -11.39
C PRO A 47 13.39 -1.31 -9.89
N GLU A 48 14.58 -0.96 -9.40
CA GLU A 48 14.96 -1.06 -7.99
C GLU A 48 14.12 -0.11 -7.13
N GLY A 49 13.92 1.12 -7.60
CA GLY A 49 13.06 2.09 -6.93
C GLY A 49 11.60 1.67 -6.92
N ARG A 50 11.07 1.22 -8.07
CA ARG A 50 9.70 0.66 -8.15
C ARG A 50 9.52 -0.55 -7.25
N ALA A 51 10.53 -1.42 -7.13
CA ALA A 51 10.46 -2.57 -6.23
C ALA A 51 10.25 -2.14 -4.77
N ARG A 52 10.92 -1.08 -4.32
CA ARG A 52 10.72 -0.51 -2.97
C ARG A 52 9.34 0.11 -2.77
N ASN A 53 8.76 0.68 -3.83
CA ASN A 53 7.45 1.35 -3.74
C ASN A 53 6.25 0.40 -3.81
N ARG A 54 6.44 -0.84 -4.30
CA ARG A 54 5.41 -1.89 -4.27
C ARG A 54 5.30 -2.49 -2.87
N ARG A 55 4.71 -1.73 -1.94
CA ARG A 55 4.60 -2.08 -0.51
C ARG A 55 3.21 -1.82 0.07
N VAL A 56 2.96 -2.46 1.21
CA VAL A 56 1.82 -2.21 2.10
C VAL A 56 2.38 -1.85 3.47
N GLU A 57 1.82 -0.82 4.11
CA GLU A 57 2.16 -0.43 5.49
C GLU A 57 0.97 -0.72 6.41
N ILE A 58 1.26 -1.27 7.59
CA ILE A 58 0.25 -1.59 8.62
C ILE A 58 0.62 -0.79 9.87
N GLY A 59 -0.28 0.07 10.32
CA GLY A 59 -0.14 0.85 11.54
C GLY A 59 -1.22 0.49 12.55
N PHE A 60 -0.91 0.68 13.84
CA PHE A 60 -1.84 0.46 14.94
C PHE A 60 -2.04 1.78 15.70
N SER A 61 -3.27 2.10 16.07
CA SER A 61 -3.61 3.20 16.97
C SER A 61 -4.24 2.59 18.23
N GLY A 62 -3.66 2.88 19.39
CA GLY A 62 -4.18 2.48 20.70
C GLY A 62 -5.19 3.47 21.27
#